data_AF-A0A2V7XI03-F1
#
_entry.id   AF-A0A2V7XI03-F1
#
_cell.length_a   1.000
_cell.length_b   1.000
_cell.length_c   1.000
_cell.angle_alpha   90.00
_cell.angle_beta   90.00
_cell.angle_gamma   90.00
#
_symmetry.space_group_name_H-M   'P 1'
#
loop_
_entity.id
_entity.type
_entity.pdbx_description
1 polymer ?
#
loop_
_entity_poly.entity_id
_entity_poly.type
_entity_poly.pdbx_seq_one_letter_code
_entity_poly.pdbx_strand_id
1 'polypeptide(L)'
;MAGIQGLRRCPAAVAAAALLVCAALAAGRAEAAEEQKRPRDLTELSPEQLADLEVTSVAKKPQKSRRTPAAVYVITRETIRRSGVTTLVDALRLA
;
A
#
# COMPACT_ATOMS: atom_id res chain seq x y z
N MET A 1 -13.04 53.52 30.92
CA MET A 1 -13.69 52.61 29.95
C MET A 1 -12.65 52.34 28.87
N ALA A 2 -12.16 51.14 28.55
CA ALA A 2 -12.52 49.77 28.90
C ALA A 2 -11.24 48.92 29.03
N GLY A 3 -11.24 47.96 29.95
CA GLY A 3 -10.12 47.06 30.20
C GLY A 3 -10.02 45.96 29.13
N ILE A 4 -8.82 45.77 28.58
CA ILE A 4 -8.48 44.66 27.67
C ILE A 4 -7.27 43.84 28.16
N GLN A 5 -6.96 43.88 29.45
CA GLN A 5 -5.93 43.02 30.07
C GLN A 5 -6.49 41.66 30.53
N GLY A 6 -7.26 40.99 29.67
CA GLY A 6 -7.87 39.68 29.93
C GLY A 6 -7.07 38.47 29.44
N LEU A 7 -5.90 38.67 28.81
CA LEU A 7 -5.07 37.56 28.32
C LEU A 7 -4.08 37.10 29.40
N ARG A 8 -4.64 36.51 30.47
CA ARG A 8 -3.90 35.57 31.31
C ARG A 8 -3.42 34.43 30.41
N ARG A 9 -2.17 34.51 29.96
CA ARG A 9 -1.45 33.39 29.35
C ARG A 9 -1.30 32.31 30.41
N CYS A 10 -2.31 31.47 30.58
CA CYS A 10 -2.19 30.25 31.36
C CYS A 10 -1.40 29.26 30.47
N PRO A 11 -0.11 28.99 30.75
CA PRO A 11 0.66 28.01 29.97
C PRO A 11 0.00 26.62 30.00
N ALA A 12 -0.78 26.35 31.06
CA ALA A 12 -1.61 25.15 31.20
C ALA A 12 -2.70 25.02 30.11
N ALA A 13 -3.30 26.13 29.65
CA ALA A 13 -4.33 26.08 28.61
C ALA A 13 -3.72 25.79 27.22
N VAL A 14 -2.52 26.32 26.97
CA VAL A 14 -1.77 26.05 25.72
C VAL A 14 -1.23 24.62 25.72
N ALA A 15 -0.76 24.12 26.86
CA ALA A 15 -0.30 22.74 27.01
C ALA A 15 -1.45 21.73 26.84
N ALA A 16 -2.64 22.01 27.38
CA ALA A 16 -3.80 21.15 27.23
C ALA A 16 -4.30 21.07 25.77
N ALA A 17 -4.30 22.21 25.06
CA ALA A 17 -4.67 22.25 23.65
C ALA A 17 -3.67 21.48 22.78
N ALA A 18 -2.37 21.59 23.05
CA ALA A 18 -1.33 20.83 22.35
C ALA A 18 -1.45 19.32 22.59
N LEU A 19 -1.75 18.90 23.83
CA LEU A 19 -1.92 17.48 24.17
C LEU A 19 -3.14 16.86 23.47
N LEU A 20 -4.25 17.61 23.38
CA LEU A 20 -5.46 17.19 22.66
C LEU A 20 -5.22 17.03 21.16
N VAL A 21 -4.45 17.95 20.55
CA VAL A 21 -4.08 17.86 19.13
C VAL A 21 -3.17 16.66 18.87
N CYS A 22 -2.17 16.40 19.73
CA CYS A 22 -1.30 15.22 19.60
C CYS A 22 -2.06 13.89 19.77
N ALA A 23 -3.03 13.83 20.69
CA ALA A 23 -3.86 12.64 20.87
C ALA A 23 -4.75 12.36 19.65
N ALA A 24 -5.31 13.40 19.03
CA ALA A 24 -6.10 13.27 17.80
C ALA A 24 -5.27 12.79 16.60
N LEU A 25 -4.00 13.20 16.51
CA LEU A 25 -3.07 12.75 15.46
C LEU A 25 -2.61 11.29 15.64
N ALA A 26 -2.56 10.79 16.87
CA ALA A 26 -2.18 9.40 17.16
C ALA A 26 -3.32 8.41 16.84
N ALA A 27 -4.59 8.82 17.01
CA ALA A 27 -5.76 7.98 16.73
C ALA A 27 -5.97 7.70 15.23
N GLY A 28 -5.39 8.50 14.34
CA GLY A 28 -5.47 8.32 12.88
C GLY A 28 -4.55 7.24 12.30
N ARG A 29 -3.74 6.56 13.13
CA ARG A 29 -2.89 5.43 12.72
C ARG A 29 -3.48 4.07 13.10
N ALA A 30 -4.81 3.98 13.19
CA ALA A 30 -5.48 2.70 13.27
C ALA A 30 -5.13 1.89 12.02
N GLU A 31 -4.42 0.80 12.29
CA GLU A 31 -3.86 -0.18 11.38
C GLU A 31 -4.78 -0.44 10.18
N ALA A 32 -4.25 -0.23 8.98
CA ALA A 32 -4.75 -0.93 7.81
C ALA A 32 -4.44 -2.41 8.03
N ALA A 33 -5.37 -3.10 8.68
CA ALA A 33 -5.46 -4.54 8.62
C ALA A 33 -5.55 -4.88 7.13
N GLU A 34 -4.47 -5.46 6.60
CA GLU A 34 -4.43 -6.11 5.29
C GLU A 34 -5.51 -7.18 5.31
N GLU A 35 -6.71 -6.80 4.85
CA GLU A 35 -7.71 -7.75 4.42
C GLU A 35 -7.09 -8.47 3.24
N GLN A 36 -6.45 -9.61 3.54
CA GLN A 36 -5.91 -10.54 2.56
C GLN A 36 -7.11 -11.12 1.80
N LYS A 37 -7.63 -10.28 0.90
CA LYS A 37 -8.76 -10.57 0.04
C LYS A 37 -8.36 -11.82 -0.71
N ARG A 38 -9.13 -12.89 -0.47
CA ARG A 38 -8.95 -14.22 -1.08
C ARG A 38 -8.44 -14.09 -2.51
N PRO A 39 -7.51 -14.96 -2.95
CA PRO A 39 -6.98 -14.89 -4.30
C PRO A 39 -8.17 -14.83 -5.26
N ARG A 40 -8.29 -13.73 -6.01
CA ARG A 40 -9.09 -13.76 -7.24
C ARG A 40 -8.53 -14.91 -8.05
N ASP A 41 -9.40 -15.73 -8.64
CA ASP A 41 -8.92 -16.76 -9.53
C ASP A 41 -8.12 -16.09 -10.65
N LEU A 42 -6.79 -16.24 -10.58
CA LEU A 42 -5.85 -15.60 -11.49
C LEU A 42 -6.03 -16.12 -12.92
N THR A 43 -6.70 -17.28 -13.07
CA THR A 43 -6.95 -17.90 -14.37
C THR A 43 -8.09 -17.23 -15.14
N GLU A 44 -8.95 -16.46 -14.46
CA GLU A 44 -10.06 -15.73 -15.07
C GLU A 44 -9.71 -14.29 -15.45
N LEU A 45 -8.52 -13.81 -15.07
CA LEU A 45 -8.09 -12.43 -15.32
C LEU A 45 -7.52 -12.26 -16.73
N SER A 46 -7.84 -11.13 -17.37
CA SER A 46 -7.18 -10.72 -18.62
C SER A 46 -5.72 -10.32 -18.36
N PRO A 47 -4.83 -10.37 -19.37
CA PRO A 47 -3.43 -9.94 -19.24
C PRO A 47 -3.27 -8.52 -18.68
N GLU A 48 -4.17 -7.61 -19.07
CA GLU A 48 -4.16 -6.22 -18.64
C GLU A 48 -4.55 -6.09 -17.16
N GLN A 49 -5.50 -6.93 -16.72
CA GLN A 49 -5.95 -7.01 -15.33
C GLN A 49 -4.89 -7.63 -14.42
N LEU A 50 -4.11 -8.60 -14.94
CA LEU A 50 -2.95 -9.15 -14.23
C LEU A 50 -1.90 -8.07 -13.96
N ALA A 51 -1.69 -7.14 -14.89
CA ALA A 51 -0.79 -6.00 -14.68
C ALA A 51 -1.31 -4.99 -13.64
N ASP A 52 -2.60 -4.97 -13.36
CA ASP A 52 -3.18 -4.08 -12.35
C ASP A 52 -3.25 -4.71 -10.95
N LEU A 53 -2.83 -5.97 -10.82
CA LEU A 53 -2.74 -6.64 -9.53
C LEU A 53 -1.77 -5.95 -8.60
N GLU A 54 -2.11 -6.00 -7.31
CA GLU A 54 -1.27 -5.51 -6.25
C GLU A 54 -0.16 -6.52 -5.97
N VAL A 55 1.10 -6.06 -6.10
CA VAL A 55 2.29 -6.88 -5.85
C VAL A 55 2.99 -6.37 -4.60
N THR A 56 3.19 -7.24 -3.62
CA THR A 56 3.82 -6.90 -2.33
C THR A 56 5.31 -7.21 -2.30
N SER A 57 5.78 -8.21 -3.05
CA SER A 57 7.17 -8.70 -2.97
C SER A 57 8.22 -7.63 -3.30
N VAL A 58 7.95 -6.74 -4.25
CA VAL A 58 8.93 -5.74 -4.72
C VAL A 58 8.95 -4.49 -3.83
N ALA A 59 7.81 -4.02 -3.35
CA ALA A 59 7.72 -2.79 -2.55
C ALA A 59 7.50 -3.00 -1.05
N LYS A 60 7.39 -4.26 -0.60
CA LYS A 60 7.04 -4.64 0.78
C LYS A 60 5.71 -4.03 1.27
N LYS A 61 4.91 -3.51 0.34
CA LYS A 61 3.57 -2.91 0.50
C LYS A 61 2.77 -3.21 -0.77
N PRO A 62 1.44 -3.43 -0.70
CA PRO A 62 0.64 -3.65 -1.88
C PRO A 62 0.60 -2.39 -2.75
N GLN A 63 0.84 -2.57 -4.02
CA GLN A 63 0.80 -1.52 -5.03
C GLN A 63 0.58 -2.15 -6.40
N LYS A 64 -0.11 -1.43 -7.29
CA LYS A 64 -0.32 -1.89 -8.66
C LYS A 64 1.02 -2.20 -9.34
N SER A 65 1.12 -3.33 -10.02
CA SER A 65 2.37 -3.73 -10.68
C SER A 65 2.88 -2.67 -11.66
N ARG A 66 1.99 -1.99 -12.40
CA ARG A 66 2.31 -0.86 -13.29
C ARG A 66 2.99 0.35 -12.60
N ARG A 67 2.79 0.55 -11.30
CA ARG A 67 3.34 1.68 -10.53
C ARG A 67 4.51 1.28 -9.63
N THR A 68 5.02 0.07 -9.80
CA THR A 68 6.08 -0.48 -8.97
C THR A 68 7.45 0.13 -9.31
N PRO A 69 8.32 0.45 -8.33
CA PRO A 69 9.62 1.07 -8.58
C PRO A 69 10.65 0.08 -9.18
N ALA A 70 10.22 -1.07 -9.69
CA ALA A 70 11.05 -2.05 -10.38
C ALA A 70 10.27 -2.68 -11.54
N ALA A 71 11.01 -3.32 -12.46
CA ALA A 71 10.42 -4.04 -13.57
C ALA A 71 9.61 -5.25 -13.08
N VAL A 72 8.41 -5.43 -13.63
CA VAL A 72 7.54 -6.58 -13.37
C VAL A 72 7.25 -7.26 -14.70
N TYR A 73 7.49 -8.56 -14.78
CA TYR A 73 7.20 -9.39 -15.95
C TYR A 73 6.21 -10.50 -15.59
N VAL A 74 5.26 -10.77 -16.48
CA VAL A 74 4.24 -11.80 -16.30
C VAL A 74 4.48 -12.94 -17.30
N ILE A 75 4.95 -14.08 -16.81
CA ILE A 75 5.06 -15.30 -17.61
C ILE A 75 3.67 -15.94 -17.69
N THR A 76 3.00 -15.80 -18.83
CA THR A 76 1.62 -16.28 -19.00
C THR A 76 1.52 -17.79 -19.18
N ARG A 77 0.32 -18.36 -18.99
CA ARG A 77 0.02 -19.77 -19.25
C ARG A 77 0.34 -20.17 -20.69
N GLU A 78 0.05 -19.30 -21.67
CA GLU A 78 0.32 -19.59 -23.08
C GLU A 78 1.82 -19.60 -23.37
N THR A 79 2.58 -18.67 -22.77
CA THR A 79 4.05 -18.66 -22.85
C THR A 79 4.64 -19.96 -22.31
N ILE A 80 4.16 -20.43 -21.15
CA ILE A 80 4.61 -21.70 -20.55
C ILE A 80 4.29 -22.89 -21.46
N ARG A 81 3.06 -22.97 -21.99
CA ARG A 81 2.64 -24.06 -22.87
C ARG A 81 3.40 -24.09 -24.20
N ARG A 82 3.64 -22.92 -24.80
CA ARG A 82 4.33 -22.80 -26.10
C ARG A 82 5.84 -23.01 -26.00
N SER A 83 6.45 -22.62 -24.88
CA SER A 83 7.87 -22.85 -24.61
C SER A 83 8.20 -24.25 -24.10
N GLY A 84 7.20 -24.96 -23.54
CA GLY A 84 7.39 -26.31 -23.00
C GLY A 84 8.22 -26.34 -21.71
N VAL A 85 8.41 -25.19 -21.06
CA VAL A 85 9.17 -25.13 -19.79
C VAL A 85 8.41 -25.85 -18.68
N THR A 86 9.12 -26.72 -17.96
CA THR A 86 8.58 -27.51 -16.85
C THR A 86 9.25 -27.19 -15.52
N THR A 87 10.32 -26.38 -15.54
CA THR A 87 11.05 -25.96 -14.35
C THR A 87 10.93 -24.45 -14.15
N LEU A 88 10.97 -24.00 -12.89
CA LEU A 88 10.92 -22.58 -12.56
C LEU A 88 12.13 -21.83 -13.11
N VAL A 89 13.32 -22.42 -13.04
CA VAL A 89 14.55 -21.80 -13.53
C VAL A 89 14.46 -21.54 -15.03
N ASP A 90 13.96 -22.51 -15.80
CA ASP A 90 13.80 -22.34 -17.25
C ASP A 90 12.69 -21.35 -17.59
N ALA A 91 11.60 -21.32 -16.81
CA ALA A 91 10.55 -20.31 -16.99
C ALA A 91 11.09 -18.89 -16.78
N LEU A 92 11.92 -18.67 -15.76
CA LEU A 92 12.52 -17.36 -15.48
C LEU A 92 13.51 -16.88 -16.55
N ARG A 93 14.06 -17.79 -17.37
CA ARG A 93 14.92 -17.42 -18.52
C ARG A 93 14.15 -16.81 -19.70
N LEU A 94 12.82 -16.93 -19.71
CA LEU A 94 11.96 -16.34 -20.74
C LEU A 94 11.66 -14.87 -20.51
N ALA A 95 11.97 -14.36 -19.32
CA ALA A 95 11.61 -13.03 -18.81
C ALA A 95 12.78 -12.04 -18.92
#